data_AF-A0A2A4RE27-F1
#
_entry.id   AF-A0A2A4RE27-F1
#
_cell.length_a   1.000
_cell.length_b   1.000
_cell.length_c   1.000
_cell.angle_alpha   90.00
_cell.angle_beta   90.00
_cell.angle_gamma   90.00
#
_symmetry.space_group_name_H-M   'P 1'
#
loop_
_entity.id
_entity.type
_entity.pdbx_description
1 polymer ?
#
loop_
_entity_poly.entity_id
_entity_poly.type
_entity_poly.pdbx_seq_one_letter_code
_entity_poly.pdbx_strand_id
1 'polypeptide(L)'
;TIENYPDGDSETLLAKNHPQKPEMGTRSITFSKVIYIERDDFLEDAPKKFFRLSVGREVRLRYAYYITCTDFVKDDNGEVIELICRYDPETKGGSSPDGRKVKGTIHWVSAEHAIDADVNLYDRLFTHPNPAACDDFTEHLNAASLTKLTNCKLEPTLATENDNIHYQFERTGYFIKDNKTDKLTFNRTVTLRDAWAKIDKQNV
;
A
#
# COMPACT_ATOMS: atom_id res chain seq x y z
N THR A 1 9.77 -0.79 -12.10
CA THR A 1 11.22 -1.05 -12.18
C THR A 1 12.02 0.18 -11.81
N ILE A 2 13.07 0.00 -11.01
CA ILE A 2 14.06 1.04 -10.67
C ILE A 2 15.25 0.90 -11.63
N GLU A 3 15.25 1.64 -12.74
CA GLU A 3 16.15 1.39 -13.88
C GLU A 3 17.64 1.52 -13.54
N ASN A 4 17.99 2.41 -12.60
CA ASN A 4 19.35 2.67 -12.18
C ASN A 4 19.79 1.85 -10.94
N TYR A 5 18.99 0.88 -10.50
CA TYR A 5 19.42 -0.12 -9.52
C TYR A 5 20.07 -1.31 -10.23
N PRO A 6 21.18 -1.86 -9.71
CA PRO A 6 21.88 -2.99 -10.36
C PRO A 6 20.98 -4.23 -10.49
N ASP A 7 21.15 -4.96 -11.59
CA ASP A 7 20.42 -6.22 -11.83
C ASP A 7 20.94 -7.32 -10.91
N GLY A 8 20.02 -8.11 -10.33
CA GLY A 8 20.34 -9.21 -9.42
C GLY A 8 20.75 -8.79 -8.01
N ASP A 9 20.93 -7.50 -7.75
CA ASP A 9 21.23 -6.98 -6.41
C ASP A 9 19.95 -6.76 -5.60
N SER A 10 20.09 -6.92 -4.29
CA SER A 10 19.11 -6.51 -3.29
C SER A 10 19.81 -6.03 -2.03
N GLU A 11 19.11 -5.24 -1.22
CA GLU A 11 19.60 -4.82 0.07
C GLU A 11 18.55 -4.93 1.16
N THR A 12 19.02 -5.22 2.37
CA THR A 12 18.20 -5.21 3.57
C THR A 12 18.18 -3.82 4.19
N LEU A 13 16.98 -3.30 4.41
CA LEU A 13 16.72 -2.04 5.12
C LEU A 13 16.02 -2.34 6.45
N LEU A 14 16.20 -1.45 7.43
CA LEU A 14 15.54 -1.55 8.73
C LEU A 14 14.31 -0.65 8.79
N ALA A 15 13.16 -1.26 9.02
CA ALA A 15 11.88 -0.59 9.23
C ALA A 15 11.48 -0.63 10.70
N LYS A 16 10.94 0.47 11.23
CA LYS A 16 10.38 0.48 12.59
C LYS A 16 9.03 -0.25 12.59
N ASN A 17 8.78 -1.08 13.61
CA ASN A 17 7.47 -1.74 13.76
C ASN A 17 6.39 -0.76 14.21
N HIS A 18 6.76 0.31 14.91
CA HIS A 18 5.86 1.38 15.26
C HIS A 18 6.58 2.74 15.21
N PRO A 19 5.96 3.79 14.63
CA PRO A 19 6.64 5.07 14.40
C PRO A 19 7.07 5.78 15.69
N GLN A 20 6.32 5.57 16.78
CA GLN A 20 6.51 6.28 18.06
C GLN A 20 6.88 5.36 19.24
N LYS A 21 7.01 4.04 19.00
CA LYS A 21 7.25 3.04 20.05
C LYS A 21 8.50 2.23 19.73
N PRO A 22 9.71 2.76 20.02
CA PRO A 22 10.96 2.08 19.71
C PRO A 22 11.10 0.72 20.40
N GLU A 23 10.41 0.51 21.53
CA GLU A 23 10.37 -0.75 22.27
C GLU A 23 9.71 -1.91 21.49
N MET A 24 8.90 -1.59 20.47
CA MET A 24 8.34 -2.59 19.55
C MET A 24 9.38 -3.07 18.51
N GLY A 25 10.60 -2.52 18.54
CA GLY A 25 11.71 -2.95 17.72
C GLY A 25 11.59 -2.57 16.25
N THR A 26 12.35 -3.29 15.45
CA THR A 26 12.49 -3.09 14.00
C THR A 26 12.36 -4.42 13.29
N ARG A 27 11.96 -4.38 12.02
CA ARG A 27 11.96 -5.52 11.11
C ARG A 27 12.82 -5.22 9.88
N SER A 28 13.28 -6.28 9.23
CA SER A 28 14.03 -6.20 7.98
C SER A 28 13.07 -6.17 6.80
N ILE A 29 13.30 -5.26 5.85
CA ILE A 29 12.60 -5.19 4.57
C ILE A 29 13.62 -5.23 3.44
N THR A 30 13.29 -5.91 2.33
CA THR A 30 14.22 -6.04 1.20
C THR A 30 13.88 -5.02 0.12
N PHE A 31 14.86 -4.23 -0.30
CA PHE A 31 14.79 -3.37 -1.49
C PHE A 31 15.52 -4.04 -2.66
N SER A 32 14.95 -3.91 -3.85
CA SER A 32 15.44 -4.54 -5.08
C SER A 32 15.05 -3.70 -6.29
N LYS A 33 15.58 -4.07 -7.45
CA LYS A 33 15.28 -3.40 -8.72
C LYS A 33 13.79 -3.37 -9.07
N VAL A 34 13.08 -4.46 -8.85
CA VAL A 34 11.64 -4.56 -9.13
C VAL A 34 10.87 -4.53 -7.82
N ILE A 35 9.92 -3.59 -7.72
CA ILE A 35 9.05 -3.40 -6.56
C ILE A 35 7.60 -3.27 -7.03
N TYR A 36 6.66 -3.65 -6.17
CA TYR A 36 5.25 -3.35 -6.32
C TYR A 36 4.86 -2.16 -5.45
N ILE A 37 3.95 -1.34 -5.98
CA ILE A 37 3.25 -0.26 -5.29
C ILE A 37 1.76 -0.40 -5.57
N GLU A 38 0.91 0.38 -4.90
CA GLU A 38 -0.51 0.42 -5.25
C GLU A 38 -0.72 1.08 -6.61
N ARG A 39 -1.69 0.58 -7.38
CA ARG A 39 -2.13 1.22 -8.63
C ARG A 39 -2.57 2.67 -8.38
N ASP A 40 -3.23 2.93 -7.26
CA ASP A 40 -3.73 4.26 -6.85
C ASP A 40 -2.62 5.25 -6.40
N ASP A 41 -1.36 4.82 -6.40
CA ASP A 41 -0.21 5.68 -6.13
C ASP A 41 0.40 6.30 -7.39
N PHE A 42 -0.15 6.02 -8.56
CA PHE A 42 0.26 6.62 -9.83
C PHE A 42 -0.91 7.22 -10.59
N LEU A 43 -0.67 8.37 -11.21
CA LEU A 43 -1.54 8.94 -12.23
C LEU A 43 -0.68 9.51 -13.36
N GLU A 44 -1.05 9.23 -14.60
CA GLU A 44 -0.41 9.81 -15.79
C GLU A 44 -0.52 11.34 -15.73
N ASP A 45 -1.74 11.85 -15.73
CA ASP A 45 -2.05 13.28 -15.61
C ASP A 45 -2.47 13.64 -14.19
N ALA A 46 -1.49 13.66 -13.28
CA ALA A 46 -1.75 13.91 -11.88
C ALA A 46 -2.12 15.38 -11.59
N PRO A 47 -3.21 15.67 -10.85
CA PRO A 47 -3.53 17.04 -10.45
C PRO A 47 -2.51 17.59 -9.43
N LYS A 48 -2.48 18.92 -9.23
CA LYS A 48 -1.52 19.60 -8.32
C LYS A 48 -1.56 19.08 -6.86
N LYS A 49 -2.73 18.61 -6.42
CA LYS A 49 -2.94 18.07 -5.05
C LYS A 49 -2.71 16.55 -4.95
N PHE A 50 -2.26 15.91 -6.02
CA PHE A 50 -1.86 14.50 -5.99
C PHE A 50 -0.36 14.40 -5.67
N PHE A 51 -0.04 14.00 -4.44
CA PHE A 51 1.34 13.97 -3.94
C PHE A 51 2.04 12.62 -4.08
N ARG A 52 1.45 11.68 -4.84
CA ARG A 52 2.08 10.40 -5.19
C ARG A 52 2.76 10.49 -6.57
N LEU A 53 2.98 9.37 -7.25
CA LEU A 53 3.75 9.32 -8.50
C LEU A 53 2.99 9.82 -9.72
N SER A 54 3.73 10.46 -10.59
CA SER A 54 3.37 10.84 -11.96
C SER A 54 4.69 11.04 -12.69
N VAL A 55 4.69 11.07 -14.02
CA VAL A 55 5.91 11.26 -14.79
C VAL A 55 6.61 12.56 -14.35
N GLY A 56 7.90 12.45 -14.02
CA GLY A 56 8.73 13.54 -13.51
C GLY A 56 8.52 13.90 -12.04
N ARG A 57 7.61 13.22 -11.30
CA ARG A 57 7.40 13.46 -9.86
C ARG A 57 8.22 12.51 -9.00
N GLU A 58 8.79 13.09 -7.95
CA GLU A 58 9.53 12.38 -6.91
C GLU A 58 8.66 12.08 -5.69
N VAL A 59 8.75 10.86 -5.15
CA VAL A 59 8.10 10.42 -3.91
C VAL A 59 9.10 9.69 -3.01
N ARG A 60 8.79 9.59 -1.72
CA ARG A 60 9.53 8.73 -0.79
C ARG A 60 8.92 7.34 -0.76
N LEU A 61 9.75 6.32 -0.95
CA LEU A 61 9.42 4.96 -0.55
C LEU A 61 9.58 4.81 0.96
N ARG A 62 8.55 4.28 1.63
CA ARG A 62 8.57 4.11 3.08
C ARG A 62 9.80 3.31 3.53
N TYR A 63 10.56 3.86 4.49
CA TYR A 63 11.84 3.33 5.01
C TYR A 63 12.99 3.13 4.00
N ALA A 64 12.83 3.58 2.76
CA ALA A 64 13.83 3.38 1.70
C ALA A 64 14.28 4.72 1.12
N TYR A 65 14.28 4.84 -0.20
CA TYR A 65 14.82 5.96 -0.96
C TYR A 65 13.73 6.88 -1.48
N TYR A 66 14.14 7.99 -2.05
CA TYR A 66 13.31 8.74 -2.99
C TYR A 66 13.40 8.09 -4.36
N ILE A 67 12.27 8.06 -5.06
CA ILE A 67 12.19 7.62 -6.45
C ILE A 67 11.47 8.66 -7.29
N THR A 68 11.90 8.82 -8.54
CA THR A 68 11.24 9.63 -9.56
C THR A 68 10.75 8.73 -10.68
N CYS A 69 9.47 8.82 -11.05
CA CYS A 69 8.95 8.12 -12.23
C CYS A 69 9.43 8.84 -13.49
N THR A 70 10.15 8.13 -14.35
CA THR A 70 10.70 8.64 -15.61
C THR A 70 9.83 8.27 -16.79
N ASP A 71 9.20 7.10 -16.75
CA ASP A 71 8.31 6.61 -17.81
C ASP A 71 7.33 5.54 -17.28
N PHE A 72 6.42 5.07 -18.12
CA PHE A 72 5.53 3.96 -17.84
C PHE A 72 5.20 3.15 -19.10
N VAL A 73 4.83 1.90 -18.92
CA VAL A 73 4.43 0.98 -19.99
C VAL A 73 2.95 0.65 -19.86
N LYS A 74 2.26 0.62 -21.00
CA LYS A 74 0.86 0.20 -21.12
C LYS A 74 0.74 -1.12 -21.86
N ASP A 75 -0.30 -1.88 -21.52
CA ASP A 75 -0.73 -3.02 -22.33
C ASP A 75 -1.54 -2.58 -23.57
N ASP A 76 -1.99 -3.56 -24.35
CA ASP A 76 -2.79 -3.34 -25.57
C ASP A 76 -4.17 -2.69 -25.29
N ASN A 77 -4.66 -2.75 -24.05
CA ASN A 77 -5.91 -2.12 -23.63
C ASN A 77 -5.69 -0.69 -23.09
N GLY A 78 -4.44 -0.23 -23.04
CA GLY A 78 -4.06 1.06 -22.49
C GLY A 78 -3.96 1.08 -20.96
N GLU A 79 -4.00 -0.07 -20.28
CA GLU A 79 -3.77 -0.15 -18.84
C GLU A 79 -2.28 -0.03 -18.52
N VAL A 80 -1.95 0.78 -17.50
CA VAL A 80 -0.57 0.89 -17.01
C VAL A 80 -0.18 -0.40 -16.28
N ILE A 81 0.84 -1.08 -16.81
CA ILE A 81 1.35 -2.36 -16.29
C ILE A 81 2.72 -2.25 -15.63
N GLU A 82 3.48 -1.21 -15.95
CA GLU A 82 4.80 -0.99 -15.37
C GLU A 82 5.12 0.50 -15.27
N LEU A 83 5.75 0.90 -14.17
CA LEU A 83 6.39 2.21 -14.04
C LEU A 83 7.90 2.04 -14.12
N ILE A 84 8.55 2.89 -14.91
CA ILE A 84 10.00 3.03 -14.93
C ILE A 84 10.35 4.22 -14.05
N CYS A 85 11.19 3.96 -13.04
CA CYS A 85 11.58 4.96 -12.06
C CYS A 85 13.09 4.94 -11.88
N ARG A 86 13.64 6.05 -11.40
CA ARG A 86 15.01 6.15 -10.90
C ARG A 86 14.98 6.38 -9.40
N TYR A 87 15.88 5.74 -8.65
CA TYR A 87 16.09 6.05 -7.24
C TYR A 87 17.27 6.99 -7.05
N ASP A 88 17.26 7.72 -5.93
CA ASP A 88 18.40 8.50 -5.48
C ASP A 88 19.14 7.75 -4.34
N PRO A 89 20.36 7.23 -4.58
CA PRO A 89 21.15 6.52 -3.57
C PRO A 89 21.49 7.35 -2.33
N GLU A 90 21.57 8.67 -2.44
CA GLU A 90 21.91 9.57 -1.33
C GLU A 90 20.75 9.75 -0.34
N THR A 91 19.55 9.28 -0.71
CA THR A 91 18.32 9.49 0.07
C THR A 91 17.96 8.33 0.99
N LYS A 92 18.92 7.44 1.30
CA LYS A 92 18.69 6.24 2.12
C LYS A 92 18.01 6.57 3.45
N GLY A 93 16.96 5.82 3.77
CA GLY A 93 16.13 6.07 4.96
C GLY A 93 15.13 7.22 4.79
N GLY A 94 15.13 7.88 3.63
CA GLY A 94 14.14 8.87 3.18
C GLY A 94 14.38 10.28 3.69
N SER A 95 15.65 10.67 3.77
CA SER A 95 16.13 12.04 3.96
C SER A 95 17.11 12.40 2.87
N SER A 96 17.05 13.60 2.32
CA SER A 96 17.98 14.05 1.27
C SER A 96 19.07 14.98 1.83
N PRO A 97 20.36 14.79 1.49
CA PRO A 97 21.44 15.67 1.93
C PRO A 97 21.32 17.11 1.42
N ASP A 98 20.74 17.29 0.22
CA ASP A 98 20.48 18.60 -0.38
C ASP A 98 19.29 19.36 0.26
N GLY A 99 18.63 18.75 1.26
CA GLY A 99 17.50 19.34 1.99
C GLY A 99 16.16 19.30 1.24
N ARG A 100 16.10 18.71 0.03
CA ARG A 100 14.84 18.64 -0.73
C ARG A 100 13.81 17.75 -0.02
N LYS A 101 12.56 18.19 -0.08
CA LYS A 101 11.42 17.53 0.54
C LYS A 101 10.45 17.07 -0.52
N VAL A 102 10.13 15.78 -0.50
CA VAL A 102 9.03 15.21 -1.29
C VAL A 102 7.72 15.37 -0.54
N LYS A 103 6.62 15.51 -1.29
CA LYS A 103 5.29 15.79 -0.71
C LYS A 103 4.54 14.53 -0.26
N GLY A 104 4.94 13.36 -0.74
CA GLY A 104 4.28 12.10 -0.44
C GLY A 104 5.26 11.00 -0.04
N THR A 105 4.74 10.06 0.74
CA THR A 105 5.38 8.79 1.05
C THR A 105 4.41 7.67 0.71
N ILE A 106 4.87 6.68 -0.04
CA ILE A 106 4.07 5.50 -0.43
C ILE A 106 4.69 4.23 0.16
N HIS A 107 3.85 3.22 0.39
CA HIS A 107 4.31 1.88 0.74
C HIS A 107 4.65 1.11 -0.53
N TRP A 108 5.40 0.02 -0.37
CA TRP A 108 5.93 -0.78 -1.46
C TRP A 108 6.39 -2.13 -0.91
N VAL A 109 6.56 -3.11 -1.79
CA VAL A 109 7.21 -4.40 -1.48
C VAL A 109 8.14 -4.81 -2.62
N SER A 110 9.24 -5.52 -2.32
CA SER A 110 10.10 -6.09 -3.35
C SER A 110 9.36 -7.19 -4.11
N ALA A 111 9.37 -7.13 -5.44
CA ALA A 111 8.60 -8.07 -6.27
C ALA A 111 9.12 -9.51 -6.18
N GLU A 112 10.43 -9.69 -6.05
CA GLU A 112 11.08 -11.01 -5.94
C GLU A 112 10.88 -11.65 -4.56
N HIS A 113 10.76 -10.83 -3.52
CA HIS A 113 10.69 -11.32 -2.14
C HIS A 113 9.27 -11.34 -1.60
N ALA A 114 8.34 -10.58 -2.18
CA ALA A 114 6.98 -10.50 -1.68
C ALA A 114 6.29 -11.87 -1.67
N ILE A 115 5.49 -12.09 -0.64
CA ILE A 115 4.63 -13.27 -0.53
C ILE A 115 3.25 -12.96 -1.06
N ASP A 116 2.57 -14.00 -1.54
CA ASP A 116 1.17 -13.93 -1.96
C ASP A 116 0.22 -14.17 -0.79
N ALA A 117 -0.82 -13.35 -0.71
CA ALA A 117 -1.90 -13.51 0.26
C ALA A 117 -3.26 -13.12 -0.35
N ASP A 118 -4.31 -13.70 0.20
CA ASP A 118 -5.67 -13.23 -0.02
C ASP A 118 -6.02 -12.15 1.02
N VAL A 119 -6.77 -11.13 0.63
CA VAL A 119 -7.17 -10.03 1.52
C VAL A 119 -8.67 -9.81 1.45
N ASN A 120 -9.34 -9.97 2.59
CA ASN A 120 -10.76 -9.71 2.76
C ASN A 120 -10.96 -8.27 3.25
N LEU A 121 -11.50 -7.43 2.38
CA LEU A 121 -11.87 -6.05 2.69
C LEU A 121 -13.32 -6.01 3.14
N TYR A 122 -13.53 -5.99 4.45
CA TYR A 122 -14.86 -5.80 5.03
C TYR A 122 -15.29 -4.33 4.98
N ASP A 123 -16.60 -4.13 4.87
CA ASP A 123 -17.32 -2.87 5.06
C ASP A 123 -18.62 -3.15 5.85
N ARG A 124 -19.42 -2.11 6.10
CA ARG A 124 -20.71 -2.21 6.79
C ARG A 124 -21.60 -3.26 6.11
N LEU A 125 -22.18 -4.14 6.91
CA LEU A 125 -23.09 -5.19 6.43
C LEU A 125 -24.39 -4.62 5.83
N PHE A 126 -24.84 -3.47 6.34
CA PHE A 126 -26.07 -2.82 5.90
C PHE A 126 -25.80 -1.43 5.34
N THR A 127 -26.57 -1.06 4.31
CA THR A 127 -26.57 0.28 3.71
C THR A 127 -27.47 1.25 4.49
N HIS A 128 -28.48 0.72 5.18
CA HIS A 128 -29.39 1.52 6.02
C HIS A 128 -28.83 1.71 7.45
N PRO A 129 -28.91 2.92 8.04
CA PRO A 129 -28.41 3.17 9.40
C PRO A 129 -29.14 2.43 10.52
N ASN A 130 -30.43 2.13 10.31
CA ASN A 130 -31.26 1.36 11.25
C ASN A 130 -32.04 0.28 10.50
N PRO A 131 -31.39 -0.81 10.05
CA PRO A 131 -32.03 -1.83 9.21
C PRO A 131 -33.12 -2.60 9.97
N ALA A 132 -33.06 -2.64 11.31
CA ALA A 132 -34.06 -3.31 12.15
C ALA A 132 -35.41 -2.59 12.23
N ALA A 133 -35.50 -1.33 11.78
CA ALA A 133 -36.74 -0.58 11.70
C ALA A 133 -37.41 -0.66 10.32
N CYS A 134 -36.80 -1.35 9.36
CA CYS A 134 -37.35 -1.58 8.03
C CYS A 134 -38.22 -2.84 8.02
N ASP A 135 -39.20 -2.90 7.11
CA ASP A 135 -40.11 -4.05 6.97
C ASP A 135 -39.35 -5.34 6.62
N ASP A 136 -38.41 -5.26 5.67
CA ASP A 136 -37.45 -6.31 5.36
C ASP A 136 -36.02 -5.76 5.41
N PHE A 137 -35.27 -6.15 6.44
CA PHE A 137 -33.89 -5.69 6.62
C PHE A 137 -32.92 -6.26 5.56
N THR A 138 -33.29 -7.35 4.88
CA THR A 138 -32.42 -8.01 3.90
C THR A 138 -32.29 -7.22 2.61
N GLU A 139 -33.29 -6.39 2.27
CA GLU A 139 -33.23 -5.42 1.17
C GLU A 139 -32.13 -4.37 1.36
N HIS A 140 -31.65 -4.21 2.58
CA HIS A 140 -30.59 -3.26 2.94
C HIS A 140 -29.21 -3.91 3.12
N LEU A 141 -29.05 -5.19 2.76
CA LEU A 141 -27.72 -5.82 2.75
C LEU A 141 -26.80 -5.10 1.75
N ASN A 142 -25.60 -4.77 2.21
CA ASN A 142 -24.58 -4.16 1.38
C ASN A 142 -23.88 -5.26 0.57
N ALA A 143 -24.14 -5.31 -0.73
CA ALA A 143 -23.45 -6.25 -1.64
C ALA A 143 -21.92 -6.06 -1.66
N ALA A 144 -21.43 -4.87 -1.28
CA ALA A 144 -20.01 -4.55 -1.16
C ALA A 144 -19.48 -4.73 0.29
N SER A 145 -20.23 -5.38 1.20
CA SER A 145 -19.80 -5.58 2.60
C SER A 145 -18.54 -6.43 2.73
N LEU A 146 -18.19 -7.19 1.69
CA LEU A 146 -16.96 -7.97 1.60
C LEU A 146 -16.46 -7.96 0.16
N THR A 147 -15.28 -7.38 -0.05
CA THR A 147 -14.51 -7.53 -1.29
C THR A 147 -13.32 -8.45 -1.02
N LYS A 148 -13.17 -9.52 -1.81
CA LYS A 148 -12.02 -10.43 -1.72
C LYS A 148 -10.99 -10.07 -2.78
N LEU A 149 -9.78 -9.78 -2.35
CA LEU A 149 -8.64 -9.61 -3.21
C LEU A 149 -7.76 -10.87 -3.13
N THR A 150 -7.23 -11.30 -4.27
CA THR A 150 -6.36 -12.48 -4.36
C THR A 150 -5.02 -12.09 -4.92
N ASN A 151 -3.96 -12.82 -4.58
CA ASN A 151 -2.59 -12.56 -5.03
C ASN A 151 -2.09 -11.14 -4.65
N CYS A 152 -2.52 -10.65 -3.49
CA CYS A 152 -1.95 -9.43 -2.91
C CYS A 152 -0.50 -9.70 -2.51
N LYS A 153 0.37 -8.72 -2.74
CA LYS A 153 1.80 -8.83 -2.46
C LYS A 153 2.12 -8.20 -1.10
N LEU A 154 2.67 -8.99 -0.18
CA LEU A 154 2.97 -8.59 1.20
C LEU A 154 4.46 -8.76 1.55
N GLU A 155 4.91 -8.08 2.61
CA GLU A 155 6.26 -8.29 3.17
C GLU A 155 6.41 -9.73 3.70
N PRO A 156 7.56 -10.40 3.50
CA PRO A 156 7.77 -11.80 3.92
C PRO A 156 7.53 -12.08 5.40
N THR A 157 7.81 -11.09 6.27
CA THR A 157 7.68 -11.24 7.72
C THR A 157 6.25 -11.60 8.13
N LEU A 158 5.26 -11.22 7.32
CA LEU A 158 3.85 -11.50 7.56
C LEU A 158 3.47 -12.99 7.39
N ALA A 159 4.33 -13.81 6.76
CA ALA A 159 4.10 -15.26 6.64
C ALA A 159 4.31 -15.99 7.97
N THR A 160 5.28 -15.55 8.77
CA THR A 160 5.80 -16.29 9.93
C THR A 160 5.23 -15.85 11.27
N GLU A 161 4.42 -14.79 11.27
CA GLU A 161 3.99 -14.15 12.52
C GLU A 161 2.64 -14.68 13.05
N ASN A 162 2.47 -14.54 14.37
CA ASN A 162 1.41 -15.16 15.17
C ASN A 162 -0.01 -14.78 14.76
N ASP A 163 -0.93 -15.73 14.86
CA ASP A 163 -2.34 -15.61 14.44
C ASP A 163 -3.18 -14.57 15.22
N ASN A 164 -2.62 -13.92 16.25
CA ASN A 164 -3.33 -12.96 17.11
C ASN A 164 -2.68 -11.57 17.14
N ILE A 165 -1.88 -11.23 16.13
CA ILE A 165 -1.29 -9.89 16.00
C ILE A 165 -2.14 -9.04 15.05
N HIS A 166 -2.45 -7.82 15.48
CA HIS A 166 -3.04 -6.81 14.62
C HIS A 166 -1.95 -6.00 13.94
N TYR A 167 -2.01 -5.94 12.63
CA TYR A 167 -1.09 -5.18 11.79
C TYR A 167 -1.74 -3.89 11.34
N GLN A 168 -0.95 -2.83 11.25
CA GLN A 168 -1.30 -1.71 10.39
C GLN A 168 -0.59 -1.92 9.05
N PHE A 169 -1.33 -2.26 8.00
CA PHE A 169 -0.80 -2.15 6.65
C PHE A 169 -0.75 -0.67 6.32
N GLU A 170 0.47 -0.15 6.19
CA GLU A 170 0.69 1.30 6.09
C GLU A 170 -0.15 1.89 4.96
N ARG A 171 -0.82 3.02 5.24
CA ARG A 171 -1.74 3.74 4.34
C ARG A 171 -3.03 3.00 3.95
N THR A 172 -3.15 1.71 4.21
CA THR A 172 -4.33 0.92 3.81
C THR A 172 -5.33 0.72 4.95
N GLY A 173 -4.88 0.28 6.13
CA GLY A 173 -5.80 -0.06 7.23
C GLY A 173 -5.17 -0.91 8.32
N TYR A 174 -6.02 -1.35 9.24
CA TYR A 174 -5.67 -2.36 10.24
C TYR A 174 -6.18 -3.73 9.82
N PHE A 175 -5.35 -4.74 9.96
CA PHE A 175 -5.57 -6.10 9.47
C PHE A 175 -5.20 -7.13 10.54
N ILE A 176 -5.83 -8.30 10.45
CA ILE A 176 -5.48 -9.48 11.23
C ILE A 176 -5.45 -10.69 10.31
N LYS A 177 -4.56 -11.63 10.59
CA LYS A 177 -4.50 -12.91 9.86
C LYS A 177 -5.78 -13.71 10.12
N ASP A 178 -6.38 -14.27 9.08
CA ASP A 178 -7.49 -15.21 9.21
C ASP A 178 -6.94 -16.61 9.52
N ASN A 179 -7.30 -17.13 10.69
CA ASN A 179 -6.87 -18.46 11.15
C ASN A 179 -7.85 -19.58 10.75
N LYS A 180 -8.88 -19.27 9.96
CA LYS A 180 -9.88 -20.23 9.48
C LYS A 180 -9.66 -20.64 8.03
N THR A 181 -8.55 -20.24 7.42
CA THR A 181 -8.24 -20.49 6.01
C THR A 181 -6.90 -21.21 5.88
N ASP A 182 -6.82 -22.16 4.93
CA ASP A 182 -5.57 -22.86 4.62
C ASP A 182 -4.55 -21.97 3.89
N LYS A 183 -5.04 -20.94 3.17
CA LYS A 183 -4.21 -19.93 2.52
C LYS A 183 -3.88 -18.79 3.48
N LEU A 184 -2.73 -18.15 3.28
CA LEU A 184 -2.39 -16.91 3.98
C LEU A 184 -3.42 -15.83 3.60
N THR A 185 -4.31 -15.52 4.55
CA THR A 185 -5.41 -14.59 4.33
C THR A 185 -5.41 -13.53 5.42
N PHE A 186 -5.68 -12.27 5.05
CA PHE A 186 -5.82 -11.17 6.00
C PHE A 186 -7.21 -10.54 5.93
N ASN A 187 -7.80 -10.31 7.09
CA ASN A 187 -9.08 -9.62 7.24
C ASN A 187 -8.83 -8.16 7.63
N ARG A 188 -9.32 -7.20 6.84
CA ARG A 188 -9.30 -5.79 7.22
C ARG A 188 -10.24 -5.56 8.39
N THR A 189 -9.69 -5.26 9.55
CA THR A 189 -10.44 -4.92 10.76
C THR A 189 -11.12 -3.57 10.61
N VAL A 190 -10.40 -2.55 10.15
CA VAL A 190 -10.93 -1.20 9.91
C VAL A 190 -10.02 -0.42 8.96
N THR A 191 -10.58 0.50 8.19
CA THR A 191 -9.81 1.44 7.36
C THR A 191 -9.05 2.43 8.25
N LEU A 192 -8.01 3.06 7.70
CA LEU A 192 -7.47 4.26 8.33
C LEU A 192 -8.51 5.39 8.29
N ARG A 193 -8.33 6.39 9.18
CA ARG A 193 -9.17 7.57 9.16
C ARG A 193 -8.97 8.32 7.85
N ASP A 194 -10.00 8.30 7.02
CA ASP A 194 -9.98 9.03 5.76
C ASP A 194 -10.22 10.52 6.03
N ALA A 195 -9.14 11.31 6.04
CA ALA A 195 -9.23 12.75 6.15
C ALA A 195 -9.66 13.42 4.83
N TRP A 196 -9.64 12.70 3.71
CA TRP A 196 -9.81 13.22 2.35
C TRP A 196 -11.17 12.88 1.74
N ALA A 197 -11.87 11.84 2.19
CA ALA A 197 -13.27 11.56 1.81
C ALA A 197 -14.25 12.71 2.09
N LYS A 198 -13.87 13.70 2.90
CA LYS A 198 -14.63 14.95 3.09
C LYS A 198 -14.43 15.98 1.98
N ILE A 199 -13.29 15.95 1.28
CA ILE A 199 -12.91 16.94 0.26
C ILE A 199 -13.46 16.54 -1.12
N ASP A 200 -13.51 15.26 -1.44
CA ASP A 200 -14.09 14.80 -2.72
C ASP A 200 -15.61 15.00 -2.78
N LYS A 201 -16.30 14.95 -1.63
CA LYS A 201 -17.73 15.34 -1.54
C LYS A 201 -18.00 16.84 -1.71
N GLN A 202 -16.97 17.69 -1.77
CA GLN A 202 -17.12 19.13 -2.05
C GLN A 202 -16.77 19.51 -3.49
N ASN A 203 -16.27 18.58 -4.30
CA ASN A 203 -15.91 18.83 -5.71
C ASN A 203 -16.72 17.99 -6.69
N VAL A 204 -17.89 17.47 -6.27
CA VAL A 204 -18.93 16.91 -7.15
C VAL A 204 -20.14 17.82 -7.09
#